data_AF-A0A960PUH1-F1
#
_entry.id   AF-A0A960PUH1-F1
#
_cell.length_a   1.000
_cell.length_b   1.000
_cell.length_c   1.000
_cell.angle_alpha   90.00
_cell.angle_beta   90.00
_cell.angle_gamma   90.00
#
_symmetry.space_group_name_H-M   'P 1'
#
loop_
_entity.id
_entity.type
_entity.pdbx_description
1 polymer ?
#
loop_
_entity_poly.entity_id
_entity_poly.type
_entity_poly.pdbx_seq_one_letter_code
_entity_poly.pdbx_strand_id
1 'polypeptide(L)'
;GRSPAPRELLFGAVAGLFGGVGLVVLYRALARGPMSIVAPTTAISASLVPIVAGLASGERPGPVTFAGIVVSLIAVALITREPVTGSVPRGTGRGVIALALAAGSIFGLFFVLLHQAGSDAGLWPLLGARLVSVPLLFVLAHRQAVALEWTSANALRSVLVSGALDMGANILYLLAIQHGMLTVVAAIVGLYPAATVLFAQVRLDERLARPQIAGLGSAALAALLVAVS
;
A
#
# COMPACT_ATOMS: atom_id res chain seq x y z
N GLY A 1 17.06 17.02 -17.99
CA GLY A 1 15.89 16.93 -17.10
C GLY A 1 14.95 18.07 -17.43
N ARG A 2 13.66 17.81 -17.67
CA ARG A 2 12.67 18.88 -17.86
C ARG A 2 12.42 19.57 -16.52
N SER A 3 12.27 20.88 -16.56
CA SER A 3 11.94 21.75 -15.43
C SER A 3 10.68 21.24 -14.73
N PRO A 4 10.59 21.30 -13.39
CA PRO A 4 9.39 20.87 -12.67
C PRO A 4 8.19 21.70 -13.11
N ALA A 5 7.12 21.07 -13.61
CA ALA A 5 5.86 21.77 -13.80
C ALA A 5 5.24 22.01 -12.41
N PRO A 6 4.87 23.25 -12.02
CA PRO A 6 4.28 23.55 -10.71
C PRO A 6 3.08 22.65 -10.36
N ARG A 7 2.34 22.19 -11.37
CA ARG A 7 1.24 21.24 -11.27
C ARG A 7 1.68 19.88 -10.68
N GLU A 8 2.79 19.32 -11.15
CA GLU A 8 3.28 17.99 -10.71
C GLU A 8 3.72 18.01 -9.25
N LEU A 9 4.41 19.10 -8.86
CA LEU A 9 4.80 19.33 -7.48
C LEU A 9 3.58 19.54 -6.58
N LEU A 10 2.53 20.20 -7.06
CA LEU A 10 1.29 20.40 -6.31
C LEU A 10 0.54 19.08 -6.09
N PHE A 11 0.33 18.27 -7.13
CA PHE A 11 -0.27 16.94 -6.99
C PHE A 11 0.56 16.06 -6.06
N GLY A 12 1.88 16.10 -6.20
CA GLY A 12 2.81 15.45 -5.29
C GLY A 12 2.65 15.91 -3.85
N ALA A 13 2.65 17.22 -3.61
CA ALA A 13 2.50 17.82 -2.28
C ALA A 13 1.18 17.41 -1.60
N VAL A 14 0.07 17.48 -2.33
CA VAL A 14 -1.24 17.05 -1.83
C VAL A 14 -1.23 15.54 -1.57
N ALA A 15 -0.64 14.74 -2.46
CA ALA A 15 -0.46 13.31 -2.23
C ALA A 15 0.35 13.08 -0.93
N GLY A 16 1.45 13.80 -0.72
CA GLY A 16 2.28 13.71 0.48
C GLY A 16 1.52 13.97 1.78
N LEU A 17 0.56 14.90 1.76
CA LEU A 17 -0.34 15.13 2.89
C LEU A 17 -1.18 13.88 3.18
N PHE A 18 -1.82 13.30 2.16
CA PHE A 18 -2.56 12.05 2.31
C PHE A 18 -1.66 10.89 2.76
N GLY A 19 -0.47 10.73 2.18
CA GLY A 19 0.48 9.69 2.59
C GLY A 19 0.88 9.81 4.07
N GLY A 20 1.20 11.02 4.53
CA GLY A 20 1.54 11.27 5.93
C GLY A 20 0.37 11.05 6.89
N VAL A 21 -0.81 11.58 6.57
CA VAL A 21 -2.03 11.38 7.38
C VAL A 21 -2.42 9.90 7.39
N GLY A 22 -2.38 9.22 6.24
CA GLY A 22 -2.69 7.80 6.09
C GLY A 22 -1.81 6.94 6.97
N LEU A 23 -0.50 7.23 7.01
CA LEU A 23 0.45 6.54 7.87
C LEU A 23 0.10 6.71 9.37
N VAL A 24 -0.24 7.93 9.80
CA VAL A 24 -0.65 8.20 11.18
C VAL A 24 -1.94 7.45 11.55
N VAL A 25 -2.92 7.45 10.64
CA VAL A 25 -4.18 6.71 10.85
C VAL A 25 -3.93 5.21 10.89
N LEU A 26 -3.06 4.68 10.01
CA LEU A 26 -2.68 3.27 10.01
C LEU A 26 -2.01 2.85 11.32
N TYR A 27 -1.02 3.59 11.80
CA TYR A 27 -0.37 3.28 13.07
C TYR A 27 -1.34 3.38 14.25
N ARG A 28 -2.29 4.31 14.22
CA ARG A 28 -3.38 4.36 15.21
C ARG A 28 -4.32 3.15 15.12
N ALA A 29 -4.54 2.58 13.93
CA ALA A 29 -5.35 1.37 13.76
C ALA A 29 -4.63 0.17 14.37
N LEU A 30 -3.34 0.02 14.05
CA LEU A 30 -2.47 -1.04 14.56
C LEU A 30 -2.31 -0.96 16.08
N ALA A 31 -2.26 0.24 16.66
CA ALA A 31 -2.17 0.42 18.10
C ALA A 31 -3.47 0.07 18.85
N ARG A 32 -4.62 0.05 18.17
CA ARG A 32 -5.95 -0.13 18.78
C ARG A 32 -6.63 -1.45 18.44
N GLY A 33 -6.05 -2.23 17.55
CA GLY A 33 -6.67 -3.45 17.04
C GLY A 33 -5.65 -4.50 16.63
N PRO A 34 -6.08 -5.76 16.50
CA PRO A 34 -5.19 -6.83 16.12
C PRO A 34 -4.70 -6.64 14.67
N MET A 35 -3.40 -6.91 14.46
CA MET A 35 -2.77 -6.79 13.14
C MET A 35 -3.44 -7.68 12.10
N SER A 36 -3.92 -8.86 12.51
CA SER A 36 -4.67 -9.83 11.70
C SER A 36 -5.96 -9.29 11.08
N ILE A 37 -6.49 -8.16 11.58
CA ILE A 37 -7.67 -7.48 11.02
C ILE A 37 -7.25 -6.19 10.32
N VAL A 38 -6.40 -5.38 10.97
CA VAL A 38 -6.03 -4.05 10.48
C VAL A 38 -5.26 -4.12 9.16
N ALA A 39 -4.27 -5.00 9.06
CA ALA A 39 -3.44 -5.14 7.86
C ALA A 39 -4.28 -5.54 6.62
N PRO A 40 -5.08 -6.63 6.64
CA PRO A 40 -5.94 -6.98 5.50
C PRO A 40 -6.94 -5.90 5.13
N THR A 41 -7.59 -5.29 6.13
CA THR A 41 -8.62 -4.27 5.89
C THR A 41 -8.02 -3.04 5.21
N THR A 42 -6.85 -2.61 5.66
CA THR A 42 -6.12 -1.48 5.07
C THR A 42 -5.68 -1.81 3.65
N ALA A 43 -5.12 -3.01 3.43
CA ALA A 43 -4.65 -3.46 2.12
C ALA A 43 -5.76 -3.44 1.07
N ILE A 44 -6.90 -4.06 1.39
CA ILE A 44 -8.06 -4.14 0.48
C ILE A 44 -8.56 -2.73 0.17
N SER A 45 -8.72 -1.88 1.18
CA SER A 45 -9.17 -0.50 1.00
C SER A 45 -8.19 0.33 0.16
N ALA A 46 -6.88 0.19 0.40
CA ALA A 46 -5.83 0.89 -0.32
C ALA A 46 -5.71 0.49 -1.79
N SER A 47 -6.00 -0.77 -2.13
CA SER A 47 -6.04 -1.23 -3.53
C SER A 47 -7.36 -0.89 -4.23
N LEU A 48 -8.50 -0.97 -3.53
CA LEU A 48 -9.81 -0.71 -4.14
C LEU A 48 -9.97 0.74 -4.61
N VAL A 49 -9.47 1.72 -3.84
CA VAL A 49 -9.60 3.13 -4.21
C VAL A 49 -8.96 3.46 -5.57
N PRO A 50 -7.68 3.14 -5.84
CA PRO A 50 -7.07 3.37 -7.15
C PRO A 50 -7.69 2.52 -8.27
N ILE A 51 -8.18 1.30 -7.99
CA ILE A 51 -8.94 0.50 -8.96
C ILE A 51 -10.22 1.23 -9.39
N VAL A 52 -11.02 1.68 -8.43
CA VAL A 52 -12.27 2.41 -8.70
C VAL A 52 -11.98 3.74 -9.39
N ALA A 53 -10.97 4.47 -8.94
CA ALA A 53 -10.57 5.74 -9.53
C ALA A 53 -10.07 5.59 -10.96
N GLY A 54 -9.28 4.55 -11.26
CA GLY A 54 -8.83 4.24 -12.62
C GLY A 54 -10.02 3.97 -13.55
N LEU A 55 -10.91 3.05 -13.16
CA LEU A 55 -12.14 2.75 -13.91
C LEU A 55 -13.03 3.99 -14.11
N ALA A 56 -13.20 4.82 -13.07
CA ALA A 56 -13.98 6.06 -13.14
C ALA A 56 -13.31 7.13 -14.03
N SER A 57 -11.98 7.10 -14.14
CA SER A 57 -11.21 7.97 -15.04
C SER A 57 -11.27 7.52 -16.50
N GLY A 58 -12.02 6.44 -16.80
CA GLY A 58 -12.24 5.93 -18.15
C GLY A 58 -11.30 4.80 -18.54
N GLU A 59 -10.53 4.23 -17.62
CA GLU A 59 -9.74 3.03 -17.87
C GLU A 59 -10.66 1.86 -18.24
N ARG A 60 -10.39 1.24 -19.40
CA ARG A 60 -11.16 0.09 -19.91
C ARG A 60 -10.26 -1.14 -19.99
N PRO A 61 -9.98 -1.82 -18.86
CA PRO A 61 -9.19 -3.04 -18.89
C PRO A 61 -9.92 -4.09 -19.74
N GLY A 62 -9.18 -4.88 -20.51
CA GLY A 62 -9.75 -5.98 -21.28
C GLY A 62 -10.45 -7.00 -20.35
N PRO A 63 -11.36 -7.84 -20.86
CA PRO A 63 -12.08 -8.81 -20.04
C PRO A 63 -11.15 -9.74 -19.24
N VAL A 64 -10.03 -10.14 -19.85
CA VAL A 64 -9.00 -10.99 -19.22
C VAL A 64 -8.29 -10.24 -18.09
N THR A 65 -7.86 -9.01 -18.33
CA THR A 65 -7.24 -8.14 -17.33
C THR A 65 -8.17 -7.88 -16.15
N PHE A 66 -9.46 -7.62 -16.43
CA PHE A 66 -10.48 -7.41 -15.41
C PHE A 66 -10.69 -8.67 -14.56
N ALA A 67 -10.74 -9.86 -15.17
CA ALA A 67 -10.76 -11.12 -14.44
C ALA A 67 -9.52 -11.26 -13.55
N GLY A 68 -8.33 -10.94 -14.05
CA GLY A 68 -7.09 -10.89 -13.27
C GLY A 68 -7.17 -9.97 -12.06
N ILE A 69 -7.73 -8.77 -12.21
CA ILE A 69 -7.97 -7.82 -11.11
C ILE A 69 -8.89 -8.44 -10.05
N VAL A 70 -10.02 -9.03 -10.44
CA VAL A 70 -10.95 -9.69 -9.49
C VAL A 70 -10.27 -10.84 -8.76
N VAL A 71 -9.54 -11.69 -9.48
CA VAL A 71 -8.78 -12.81 -8.90
C VAL A 71 -7.72 -12.31 -7.93
N SER A 72 -7.07 -11.17 -8.22
CA SER A 72 -6.06 -10.58 -7.33
C SER A 72 -6.66 -10.19 -5.97
N LEU A 73 -7.86 -9.58 -5.96
CA LEU A 73 -8.54 -9.18 -4.73
C LEU A 73 -8.94 -10.41 -3.89
N ILE A 74 -9.38 -11.48 -4.55
CA ILE A 74 -9.67 -12.77 -3.89
C ILE A 74 -8.38 -13.35 -3.31
N ALA A 75 -7.28 -13.30 -4.05
CA ALA A 75 -5.97 -13.79 -3.60
C ALA A 75 -5.50 -13.05 -2.35
N VAL A 76 -5.57 -11.72 -2.32
CA VAL A 76 -5.28 -10.90 -1.13
C VAL A 76 -6.13 -11.36 0.05
N ALA A 77 -7.44 -11.48 -0.14
CA ALA A 77 -8.35 -11.90 0.93
C ALA A 77 -8.04 -13.33 1.45
N LEU A 78 -7.56 -14.24 0.60
CA LEU A 78 -7.17 -15.59 0.99
C LEU A 78 -5.82 -15.63 1.72
N ILE A 79 -4.83 -14.87 1.23
CA ILE A 79 -3.47 -14.85 1.80
C ILE A 79 -3.47 -14.17 3.18
N THR A 80 -4.21 -13.08 3.33
CA THR A 80 -4.22 -12.31 4.58
C THR A 80 -5.16 -12.89 5.65
N ARG A 81 -5.83 -14.01 5.38
CA ARG A 81 -6.55 -14.77 6.42
C ARG A 81 -5.54 -15.54 7.27
N GLU A 82 -5.22 -14.99 8.43
CA GLU A 82 -4.58 -15.77 9.49
C GLU A 82 -5.59 -16.71 10.16
N PRO A 83 -5.23 -17.98 10.44
CA PRO A 83 -5.99 -18.81 11.36
C PRO A 83 -6.10 -18.08 12.69
N VAL A 84 -7.32 -17.90 13.22
CA VAL A 84 -7.55 -17.26 14.52
C VAL A 84 -7.04 -18.18 15.62
N THR A 85 -5.73 -18.18 15.87
CA THR A 85 -5.08 -18.92 16.95
C THR A 85 -5.05 -18.03 18.19
N GLY A 86 -6.21 -17.83 18.81
CA GLY A 86 -6.34 -17.05 20.04
C GLY A 86 -7.69 -16.35 20.13
N SER A 87 -8.18 -16.12 21.35
CA SER A 87 -9.38 -15.32 21.57
C SER A 87 -9.16 -13.91 21.04
N VAL A 88 -9.76 -13.57 19.89
CA VAL A 88 -9.90 -12.18 19.45
C VAL A 88 -10.48 -11.42 20.64
N PRO A 89 -9.80 -10.37 21.16
CA PRO A 89 -10.34 -9.60 22.27
C PRO A 89 -11.77 -9.20 21.92
N ARG A 90 -12.73 -9.59 22.77
CA ARG A 90 -14.13 -9.22 22.62
C ARG A 90 -14.18 -7.69 22.69
N GLY A 91 -14.26 -7.04 21.52
CA GLY A 91 -14.11 -5.58 21.43
C GLY A 91 -13.28 -5.04 20.28
N THR A 92 -12.84 -5.83 19.28
CA THR A 92 -12.44 -5.26 17.98
C THR A 92 -13.65 -4.57 17.35
N GLY A 93 -13.85 -3.32 17.76
CA GLY A 93 -15.05 -2.57 17.48
C GLY A 93 -15.10 -2.15 16.01
N ARG A 94 -16.30 -1.81 15.56
CA ARG A 94 -16.55 -1.11 14.29
C ARG A 94 -15.60 0.08 14.08
N GLY A 95 -15.16 0.72 15.17
CA GLY A 95 -14.18 1.81 15.15
C GLY A 95 -12.80 1.42 14.62
N VAL A 96 -12.25 0.24 14.95
CA VAL A 96 -10.95 -0.22 14.43
C VAL A 96 -11.04 -0.50 12.93
N ILE A 97 -12.12 -1.19 12.52
CA ILE A 97 -12.38 -1.49 11.11
C ILE A 97 -12.55 -0.19 10.33
N ALA A 98 -13.34 0.76 10.83
CA ALA A 98 -13.49 2.08 10.22
C ALA A 98 -12.16 2.83 10.12
N LEU A 99 -11.31 2.75 11.13
CA LEU A 99 -9.98 3.38 11.11
C LEU A 99 -9.06 2.75 10.07
N ALA A 100 -9.06 1.42 9.95
CA ALA A 100 -8.29 0.68 8.95
C ALA A 100 -8.78 0.95 7.53
N LEU A 101 -10.11 0.99 7.33
CA LEU A 101 -10.71 1.38 6.05
C LEU A 101 -10.31 2.80 5.69
N ALA A 102 -10.41 3.75 6.62
CA ALA A 102 -10.02 5.14 6.41
C ALA A 102 -8.53 5.25 6.07
N ALA A 103 -7.65 4.56 6.81
CA ALA A 103 -6.21 4.53 6.52
C ALA A 103 -5.95 4.04 5.09
N GLY A 104 -6.55 2.91 4.71
CA GLY A 104 -6.41 2.35 3.38
C GLY A 104 -6.93 3.29 2.30
N SER A 105 -8.10 3.91 2.51
CA SER A 105 -8.66 4.85 1.52
C SER A 105 -7.79 6.09 1.35
N ILE A 106 -7.18 6.58 2.42
CA ILE A 106 -6.25 7.71 2.38
C ILE A 106 -4.98 7.33 1.60
N PHE A 107 -4.41 6.13 1.82
CA PHE A 107 -3.29 5.62 1.03
C PHE A 107 -3.66 5.42 -0.44
N GLY A 108 -4.85 4.90 -0.71
CA GLY A 108 -5.37 4.76 -2.06
C GLY A 108 -5.47 6.12 -2.76
N LEU A 109 -5.94 7.16 -2.06
CA LEU A 109 -6.01 8.51 -2.60
C LEU A 109 -4.62 9.10 -2.88
N PHE A 110 -3.62 8.81 -2.04
CA PHE A 110 -2.23 9.13 -2.32
C PHE A 110 -1.79 8.57 -3.68
N PHE A 111 -2.05 7.29 -3.94
CA PHE A 111 -1.71 6.67 -5.22
C PHE A 111 -2.48 7.24 -6.42
N VAL A 112 -3.77 7.55 -6.23
CA VAL A 112 -4.59 8.21 -7.26
C VAL A 112 -4.04 9.60 -7.62
N LEU A 113 -3.62 10.38 -6.62
CA LEU A 113 -3.05 11.70 -6.85
C LEU A 113 -1.69 11.64 -7.55
N LEU A 114 -0.87 10.62 -7.24
CA LEU A 114 0.36 10.37 -7.98
C LEU A 114 0.07 10.06 -9.45
N HIS A 115 -0.97 9.28 -9.76
CA HIS A 115 -1.38 9.02 -11.13
C HIS A 115 -1.83 10.30 -11.86
N GLN A 116 -2.63 11.14 -11.20
CA GLN A 116 -3.11 12.41 -11.78
C GLN A 116 -2.02 13.44 -12.09
N ALA A 117 -0.83 13.29 -11.49
CA ALA A 117 0.31 14.13 -11.80
C ALA A 117 0.73 14.01 -13.27
N GLY A 118 0.46 12.87 -13.92
CA GLY A 118 0.63 12.64 -15.35
C GLY A 118 1.85 11.77 -15.69
N SER A 119 1.85 11.20 -16.89
CA SER A 119 2.88 10.30 -17.41
C SER A 119 4.24 10.98 -17.59
N ASP A 120 4.25 12.28 -17.89
CA ASP A 120 5.46 13.04 -18.20
C ASP A 120 6.15 13.64 -16.95
N ALA A 121 5.57 13.43 -15.76
CA ALA A 121 6.00 14.08 -14.52
C ALA A 121 7.31 13.52 -13.94
N GLY A 122 7.84 12.42 -14.49
CA GLY A 122 9.05 11.76 -13.97
C GLY A 122 8.92 11.48 -12.47
N LEU A 123 9.91 11.88 -11.66
CA LEU A 123 9.91 11.69 -10.21
C LEU A 123 9.47 12.92 -9.41
N TRP A 124 9.09 14.02 -10.08
CA TRP A 124 8.70 15.28 -9.42
C TRP A 124 7.53 15.15 -8.43
N PRO A 125 6.49 14.33 -8.70
CA PRO A 125 5.39 14.14 -7.76
C PRO A 125 5.84 13.50 -6.44
N LEU A 126 6.81 12.58 -6.49
CA LEU A 126 7.37 11.97 -5.27
C LEU A 126 8.19 12.98 -4.48
N LEU A 127 8.95 13.85 -5.15
CA LEU A 127 9.67 14.92 -4.47
C LEU A 127 8.69 15.86 -3.75
N GLY A 128 7.65 16.32 -4.44
CA GLY A 128 6.58 17.12 -3.85
C GLY A 128 5.93 16.42 -2.65
N ALA A 129 5.67 15.11 -2.78
CA ALA A 129 5.09 14.31 -1.71
C ALA A 129 5.99 14.27 -0.47
N ARG A 130 7.31 14.08 -0.64
CA ARG A 130 8.24 14.03 0.51
C ARG A 130 8.50 15.38 1.13
N LEU A 131 8.51 16.46 0.35
CA LEU A 131 8.59 17.84 0.86
C LEU A 131 7.42 18.21 1.78
N VAL A 132 6.27 17.53 1.66
CA VAL A 132 5.13 17.71 2.57
C VAL A 132 5.09 16.63 3.66
N SER A 133 5.23 15.36 3.29
CA SER A 133 5.03 14.24 4.22
C SER A 133 6.10 14.20 5.31
N VAL A 134 7.36 14.46 4.98
CA VAL A 134 8.47 14.37 5.94
C VAL A 134 8.38 15.48 6.99
N PRO A 135 8.24 16.77 6.64
CA PRO A 135 8.04 17.82 7.64
C PRO A 135 6.77 17.63 8.46
N LEU A 136 5.67 17.20 7.83
CA LEU A 136 4.41 16.92 8.54
C LEU A 136 4.62 15.87 9.63
N LEU A 137 5.20 14.72 9.28
CA LEU A 137 5.45 13.64 10.24
C LEU A 137 6.47 14.07 11.29
N PHE A 138 7.50 14.83 10.92
CA PHE A 138 8.48 15.38 11.86
C PHE A 138 7.82 16.29 12.89
N VAL A 139 6.99 17.25 12.46
CA VAL A 139 6.24 18.14 13.36
C VAL A 139 5.31 17.35 14.27
N LEU A 140 4.59 16.36 13.73
CA LEU A 140 3.67 15.53 14.53
C LEU A 140 4.42 14.68 15.57
N ALA A 141 5.55 14.07 15.19
CA ALA A 141 6.38 13.30 16.11
C ALA A 141 6.95 14.18 17.23
N HIS A 142 7.43 15.38 16.87
CA HIS A 142 7.94 16.33 17.84
C HIS A 142 6.85 16.84 18.80
N ARG A 143 5.65 17.17 18.28
CA ARG A 143 4.52 17.63 19.10
C ARG A 143 3.95 16.57 20.03
N GLN A 144 4.08 15.29 19.68
CA GLN A 144 3.64 14.18 20.53
C GLN A 144 4.72 13.74 21.53
N ALA A 145 5.86 14.46 21.58
CA ALA A 145 7.00 14.14 22.42
C ALA A 145 7.41 12.66 22.30
N VAL A 146 7.32 12.10 21.08
CA VAL A 146 7.75 10.73 20.83
C VAL A 146 9.23 10.67 21.13
N ALA A 147 9.60 9.96 22.20
CA ALA A 147 10.99 9.71 22.51
C ALA A 147 11.59 8.96 21.33
N LEU A 148 12.43 9.65 20.55
CA LEU A 148 13.28 8.98 19.56
C LEU A 148 14.33 8.24 20.37
N GLU A 149 13.98 7.05 20.82
CA GLU A 149 14.92 6.14 21.43
C GLU A 149 15.81 5.61 20.31
N TRP A 150 16.91 6.33 20.03
CA TRP A 150 17.99 5.89 19.16
C TRP A 150 18.72 4.74 19.85
N THR A 151 18.04 3.61 19.95
CA THR A 151 18.37 2.51 20.87
C THR A 151 19.53 1.65 20.38
N SER A 152 19.93 1.73 19.10
CA SER A 152 21.10 1.03 18.57
C SER A 152 21.43 1.46 17.14
N ALA A 153 22.71 1.34 16.74
CA ALA A 153 23.13 1.42 15.34
C ALA A 153 22.40 0.42 14.43
N ASN A 154 21.97 -0.74 14.98
CA ASN A 154 21.17 -1.72 14.26
C ASN A 154 19.74 -1.24 14.00
N ALA A 155 19.12 -0.53 14.95
CA ALA A 155 17.80 0.06 14.76
C ALA A 155 17.83 1.12 13.65
N LEU A 156 18.86 1.98 13.65
CA LEU A 156 19.06 2.97 12.59
C LEU A 156 19.24 2.31 11.21
N ARG A 157 20.01 1.22 11.14
CA ARG A 157 20.17 0.46 9.90
C ARG A 157 18.83 -0.07 9.39
N SER A 158 18.01 -0.66 10.26
CA SER A 158 16.68 -1.17 9.86
C SER A 158 15.75 -0.06 9.39
N VAL A 159 15.77 1.12 10.03
CA VAL A 159 14.99 2.29 9.61
C VAL A 159 15.44 2.79 8.23
N LEU A 160 16.75 2.92 8.00
CA LEU A 160 17.29 3.36 6.72
C LEU A 160 16.97 2.37 5.59
N VAL A 161 17.11 1.06 5.85
CA VAL A 161 16.78 0.02 4.86
C VAL A 161 15.28 0.03 4.56
N SER A 162 14.42 0.11 5.58
CA SER A 162 12.97 0.18 5.39
C SER A 162 12.57 1.44 4.62
N GLY A 163 13.16 2.60 4.92
CA GLY A 163 12.90 3.84 4.21
C GLY A 163 13.36 3.79 2.75
N ALA A 164 14.55 3.22 2.48
CA ALA A 164 15.04 3.05 1.13
C ALA A 164 14.16 2.10 0.30
N LEU A 165 13.71 0.99 0.90
CA LEU A 165 12.79 0.05 0.26
C LEU A 165 11.40 0.68 0.01
N ASP A 166 10.87 1.45 0.96
CA ASP A 166 9.62 2.20 0.77
C ASP A 166 9.73 3.19 -0.39
N MET A 167 10.81 3.97 -0.44
CA MET A 167 11.05 4.90 -1.55
C MET A 167 11.20 4.17 -2.88
N GLY A 168 11.95 3.07 -2.90
CA GLY A 168 12.11 2.22 -4.07
C GLY A 168 10.76 1.70 -4.58
N ALA A 169 9.91 1.21 -3.68
CA ALA A 169 8.56 0.76 -4.01
C ALA A 169 7.70 1.89 -4.58
N ASN A 170 7.74 3.10 -3.99
CA ASN A 170 7.00 4.25 -4.49
C ASN A 170 7.50 4.73 -5.86
N ILE A 171 8.80 4.69 -6.11
CA ILE A 171 9.39 5.00 -7.42
C ILE A 171 8.92 3.98 -8.46
N LEU A 172 9.02 2.69 -8.15
CA LEU A 172 8.56 1.62 -9.04
C LEU A 172 7.06 1.71 -9.31
N TYR A 173 6.26 2.01 -8.28
CA TYR A 173 4.83 2.27 -8.42
C TYR A 173 4.56 3.43 -9.38
N LEU A 174 5.22 4.57 -9.17
CA LEU A 174 5.05 5.75 -10.03
C LEU A 174 5.43 5.44 -11.48
N LEU A 175 6.57 4.78 -11.69
CA LEU A 175 7.00 4.38 -13.03
C LEU A 175 5.99 3.42 -13.69
N ALA A 176 5.41 2.49 -12.93
CA ALA A 176 4.41 1.56 -13.43
C ALA A 176 3.11 2.27 -13.85
N ILE A 177 2.60 3.20 -13.05
CA ILE A 177 1.37 3.95 -13.40
C ILE A 177 1.58 5.02 -14.48
N GLN A 178 2.84 5.38 -14.79
CA GLN A 178 3.16 6.26 -15.92
C GLN A 178 3.13 5.50 -17.27
N HIS A 179 3.38 4.18 -17.25
CA HIS A 179 3.43 3.33 -18.45
C HIS A 179 2.26 2.34 -18.54
N GLY A 180 1.38 2.29 -17.54
CA GLY A 180 0.31 1.32 -17.43
C GLY A 180 -0.92 1.87 -16.73
N MET A 181 -1.98 1.05 -16.69
CA MET A 181 -3.26 1.42 -16.10
C MET A 181 -3.17 1.39 -14.57
N LEU A 182 -3.66 2.46 -13.93
CA LEU A 182 -3.73 2.57 -12.47
C LEU A 182 -4.46 1.38 -11.86
N THR A 183 -5.56 0.95 -12.49
CA THR A 183 -6.36 -0.20 -12.05
C THR A 183 -5.54 -1.49 -11.98
N VAL A 184 -4.69 -1.72 -12.99
CA VAL A 184 -3.89 -2.94 -13.10
C VAL A 184 -2.73 -2.91 -12.12
N VAL A 185 -2.00 -1.79 -12.06
CA VAL A 185 -0.86 -1.63 -11.14
C VAL A 185 -1.33 -1.75 -9.70
N ALA A 186 -2.45 -1.13 -9.33
CA ALA A 186 -3.02 -1.22 -7.99
C ALA A 186 -3.41 -2.65 -7.58
N ALA A 187 -3.96 -3.43 -8.53
CA ALA A 187 -4.31 -4.82 -8.32
C ALA A 187 -3.07 -5.69 -8.05
N ILE A 188 -2.02 -5.55 -8.87
CA ILE A 188 -0.76 -6.27 -8.68
C ILE A 188 -0.09 -5.89 -7.36
N VAL A 189 -0.01 -4.59 -7.05
CA VAL A 189 0.63 -4.09 -5.82
C VAL A 189 -0.14 -4.53 -4.58
N GLY A 190 -1.47 -4.68 -4.69
CA GLY A 190 -2.31 -5.27 -3.64
C GLY A 190 -1.88 -6.69 -3.24
N LEU A 191 -1.21 -7.44 -4.14
CA LEU A 191 -0.68 -8.78 -3.87
C LEU A 191 0.59 -8.78 -3.00
N TYR A 192 1.01 -7.65 -2.42
CA TYR A 192 2.16 -7.60 -1.52
C TYR A 192 2.17 -8.67 -0.40
N PRO A 193 1.02 -9.12 0.18
CA PRO A 193 1.05 -10.19 1.18
C PRO A 193 1.59 -11.51 0.61
N ALA A 194 1.44 -11.75 -0.70
CA ALA A 194 2.02 -12.92 -1.36
C ALA A 194 3.55 -12.90 -1.27
N ALA A 195 4.17 -11.75 -1.50
CA ALA A 195 5.62 -11.58 -1.37
C ALA A 195 6.06 -11.81 0.08
N THR A 196 5.32 -11.28 1.05
CA THR A 196 5.60 -11.51 2.48
C THR A 196 5.53 -12.99 2.86
N VAL A 197 4.51 -13.71 2.39
CA VAL A 197 4.35 -15.15 2.66
C VAL A 197 5.45 -15.97 1.99
N LEU A 198 5.84 -15.64 0.76
CA LEU A 198 6.98 -16.29 0.09
C LEU A 198 8.29 -16.06 0.84
N PHE A 199 8.54 -14.84 1.31
CA PHE A 199 9.72 -14.54 2.13
C PHE A 199 9.71 -15.33 3.44
N ALA A 200 8.55 -15.43 4.11
CA ALA A 200 8.43 -16.21 5.32
C ALA A 200 8.70 -17.70 5.06
N GLN A 201 8.14 -18.26 4.00
CA GLN A 201 8.37 -19.66 3.62
C GLN A 201 9.85 -19.95 3.34
N VAL A 202 10.54 -19.07 2.59
CA VAL A 202 11.94 -19.28 2.18
C VAL A 202 12.93 -19.05 3.34
N ARG A 203 12.62 -18.11 4.26
CA ARG A 203 13.57 -17.69 5.31
C ARG A 203 13.31 -18.36 6.66
N LEU A 204 12.06 -18.71 6.98
CA LEU A 204 11.62 -19.19 8.29
C LEU A 204 11.15 -20.66 8.26
N ASP A 205 11.14 -21.32 7.09
CA ASP A 205 10.68 -22.72 6.91
C ASP A 205 9.26 -22.98 7.49
N GLU A 206 8.41 -21.96 7.51
CA GLU A 206 7.05 -22.07 8.04
C GLU A 206 6.14 -22.89 7.11
N ARG A 207 5.33 -23.75 7.71
CA ARG A 207 4.33 -24.54 6.99
C ARG A 207 3.14 -23.65 6.62
N LEU A 208 2.95 -23.44 5.32
CA LEU A 208 1.84 -22.62 4.80
C LEU A 208 0.48 -23.24 5.14
N ALA A 209 -0.44 -22.39 5.59
CA ALA A 209 -1.83 -22.80 5.78
C ALA A 209 -2.50 -23.07 4.42
N ARG A 210 -3.39 -24.07 4.34
CA ARG A 210 -4.17 -24.38 3.12
C ARG A 210 -4.79 -23.15 2.41
N PRO A 211 -5.43 -22.19 3.10
CA PRO A 211 -5.96 -20.99 2.45
C PRO A 211 -4.87 -20.06 1.87
N GLN A 212 -3.69 -19.98 2.49
CA GLN A 212 -2.57 -19.18 1.97
C GLN A 212 -2.01 -19.78 0.68
N ILE A 213 -1.94 -21.11 0.58
CA ILE A 213 -1.51 -21.80 -0.65
C ILE A 213 -2.51 -21.52 -1.78
N ALA A 214 -3.81 -21.66 -1.53
CA ALA A 214 -4.85 -21.34 -2.50
C ALA A 214 -4.81 -19.86 -2.92
N GLY A 215 -4.57 -18.96 -1.96
CA GLY A 215 -4.37 -17.54 -2.21
C GLY A 215 -3.14 -17.26 -3.06
N LEU A 216 -2.00 -17.91 -2.80
CA LEU A 216 -0.78 -17.77 -3.58
C LEU A 216 -0.95 -18.28 -5.02
N GLY A 217 -1.64 -19.41 -5.20
CA GLY A 217 -2.03 -19.90 -6.53
C GLY A 217 -2.95 -18.92 -7.27
N SER A 218 -3.89 -18.31 -6.56
CA SER A 218 -4.77 -17.27 -7.12
C SER A 218 -3.99 -16.01 -7.50
N ALA A 219 -2.99 -15.61 -6.69
CA ALA A 219 -2.13 -14.48 -6.99
C ALA A 219 -1.29 -14.72 -8.26
N ALA A 220 -0.73 -15.93 -8.41
CA ALA A 220 -0.01 -16.33 -9.61
C ALA A 220 -0.92 -16.32 -10.85
N LEU A 221 -2.14 -16.85 -10.73
CA LEU A 221 -3.13 -16.81 -11.80
C LEU A 221 -3.49 -15.37 -12.19
N ALA A 222 -3.74 -14.50 -11.21
CA ALA A 222 -4.03 -13.09 -11.46
C ALA A 222 -2.88 -12.41 -12.22
N ALA A 223 -1.64 -12.62 -11.80
CA ALA A 223 -0.46 -12.07 -12.45
C ALA A 223 -0.33 -12.57 -13.90
N LEU A 224 -0.57 -13.87 -14.15
CA LEU A 224 -0.53 -14.45 -15.50
C LEU A 224 -1.63 -13.87 -16.41
N LEU A 225 -2.86 -13.76 -15.91
CA LEU A 225 -3.98 -13.18 -16.67
C LEU A 225 -3.70 -11.74 -17.07
N VAL A 226 -3.10 -10.96 -16.17
CA VAL A 226 -2.72 -9.57 -16.44
C VAL A 226 -1.50 -9.47 -17.37
N ALA A 227 -0.55 -10.41 -17.30
CA ALA A 227 0.65 -10.39 -18.12
C ALA A 227 0.41 -10.81 -19.58
N VAL A 228 -0.62 -11.60 -19.84
CA VAL A 228 -0.95 -12.13 -21.18
C VAL A 228 -1.95 -11.23 -21.94
N SER A 229 -2.59 -10.28 -21.26
CA SER A 229 -3.53 -9.32 -21.86
C SER A 229 -2.83 -8.10 -22.43
#